data_AF-E3M1V7-F1
#
_entry.id   AF-E3M1V7-F1
#
_cell.length_a   1.000
_cell.length_b   1.000
_cell.length_c   1.000
_cell.angle_alpha   90.00
_cell.angle_beta   90.00
_cell.angle_gamma   90.00
#
_symmetry.space_group_name_H-M   'P 1'
#
loop_
_entity.id
_entity.type
_entity.pdbx_description
1 polymer ?
#
loop_
_entity_poly.entity_id
_entity_poly.type
_entity_poly.pdbx_seq_one_letter_code
_entity_poly.pdbx_strand_id
1 'polypeptide(L)'
;MSEENDNIAPLNKDKNDLMPDDQKVEQVNTENDEKNPIDALNSSVQSMHKICQELLQKQKNLEKTNMEIIEKLRSAEEKIEKQSSELQQILQEIQLKSTETNEESDDSTVPLENDNSLNTASSDFTKTTIPREIMPTTGKYFVLRQIFKNVSNMKDNDIRWSEIEEHFGVAWSMSMCRKKDFLSFCCLQSTDTGKWMIEVRQQLVLISNRIEKVREGTATFTNIGKKCNTSGWSSFMNWAKSQKDFLLDDQLTVEVHVKIKKTTGIYKDNLRSFDETMEEFSDVVLVVNEEKFYVLKKFLAVHSSYFKSLFLGQFQESKRSEITLTGIDADDFQNYLELLYGDNPIDEITVEGILLVADMYDTPLVIRKCEEFLLKESKKTLKKKFQMSMKYHLEALKEQCLDKIKSVADIRSVLPEDIHELDPSIMPELLKKSLALHDPQ
;
A
#
# COMPACT_ATOMS: atom_id res chain seq x y z
N MET A 1 55.54 66.98 9.43
CA MET A 1 55.36 67.17 10.89
C MET A 1 54.81 65.87 11.49
N SER A 2 55.48 65.13 12.36
CA SER A 2 56.92 65.16 12.72
C SER A 2 57.39 63.92 13.49
N GLU A 3 58.53 63.29 13.20
CA GLU A 3 59.34 63.17 11.95
C GLU A 3 60.46 62.10 12.19
N GLU A 4 60.75 61.23 11.20
CA GLU A 4 62.05 60.53 10.91
C GLU A 4 62.94 59.78 11.96
N ASN A 5 63.61 58.72 11.46
CA ASN A 5 64.98 58.25 11.82
C ASN A 5 65.27 57.59 13.20
N ASP A 6 66.27 56.70 13.35
CA ASP A 6 66.90 55.72 12.43
C ASP A 6 67.84 54.77 13.25
N ASN A 7 68.38 53.73 12.61
CA ASN A 7 69.74 53.15 12.78
C ASN A 7 69.94 51.66 13.16
N ILE A 8 70.47 50.95 12.15
CA ILE A 8 71.75 50.19 12.14
C ILE A 8 71.84 48.80 12.81
N ALA A 9 72.38 47.87 12.02
CA ALA A 9 72.73 46.46 12.30
C ALA A 9 74.24 46.36 12.73
N PRO A 10 75.12 45.37 12.40
CA PRO A 10 74.93 44.07 11.71
C PRO A 10 75.82 42.86 12.17
N LEU A 11 75.48 41.69 11.59
CA LEU A 11 76.36 40.61 11.07
C LEU A 11 77.14 39.63 11.98
N ASN A 12 77.45 38.48 11.32
CA ASN A 12 78.51 37.47 11.55
C ASN A 12 78.28 36.35 12.59
N LYS A 13 78.79 35.11 12.36
CA LYS A 13 79.09 34.35 11.12
C LYS A 13 79.52 32.92 11.50
N ASP A 14 79.42 31.99 10.55
CA ASP A 14 80.17 30.71 10.45
C ASP A 14 79.98 29.69 11.61
N LYS A 15 80.26 28.39 11.50
CA LYS A 15 80.19 27.30 10.49
C LYS A 15 81.00 26.13 11.11
N ASN A 16 80.72 24.89 10.71
CA ASN A 16 81.56 23.69 10.94
C ASN A 16 81.63 23.19 12.43
N ASP A 17 81.80 21.91 12.76
CA ASP A 17 81.94 20.68 11.96
C ASP A 17 81.66 19.39 12.80
N LEU A 18 81.39 18.27 12.11
CA LEU A 18 81.70 16.86 12.46
C LEU A 18 81.09 16.15 13.72
N MET A 19 80.38 15.04 13.45
CA MET A 19 80.21 13.82 14.28
C MET A 19 81.33 12.78 13.96
N PRO A 20 81.38 11.52 14.48
CA PRO A 20 80.61 10.82 15.54
C PRO A 20 81.47 10.08 16.61
N ASP A 21 80.86 9.51 17.67
CA ASP A 21 80.73 8.04 17.85
C ASP A 21 80.13 7.57 19.22
N ASP A 22 79.30 6.52 19.11
CA ASP A 22 78.89 5.48 20.07
C ASP A 22 78.63 5.75 21.58
N GLN A 23 77.35 5.63 21.98
CA GLN A 23 76.90 4.50 22.82
C GLN A 23 75.37 4.30 22.88
N LYS A 24 74.88 3.44 21.96
CA LYS A 24 73.85 2.38 22.08
C LYS A 24 72.69 2.44 23.14
N VAL A 25 71.48 2.25 22.58
CA VAL A 25 70.24 1.64 23.15
C VAL A 25 69.31 2.52 24.02
N GLU A 26 68.23 3.01 23.40
CA GLU A 26 66.89 2.38 23.53
C GLU A 26 66.04 2.68 22.28
N GLN A 27 65.31 1.67 21.77
CA GLN A 27 64.42 1.82 20.61
C GLN A 27 62.99 2.15 21.06
N VAL A 28 62.49 3.32 20.69
CA VAL A 28 61.05 3.58 20.55
C VAL A 28 60.82 4.23 19.19
N ASN A 29 60.65 3.39 18.16
CA ASN A 29 60.19 3.85 16.85
C ASN A 29 58.68 4.16 16.93
N THR A 30 58.34 5.41 17.24
CA THR A 30 57.07 5.99 16.77
C THR A 30 57.32 6.60 15.40
N GLU A 31 57.09 5.82 14.33
CA GLU A 31 57.02 6.34 12.97
C GLU A 31 55.76 7.19 12.84
N ASN A 32 55.94 8.51 12.69
CA ASN A 32 54.88 9.44 12.32
C ASN A 32 54.59 9.30 10.82
N ASP A 33 53.73 8.33 10.46
CA ASP A 33 53.07 8.30 9.16
C ASP A 33 51.90 9.32 9.16
N GLU A 34 52.23 10.61 9.06
CA GLU A 34 51.24 11.63 8.67
C GLU A 34 50.82 11.39 7.22
N LYS A 35 49.81 10.54 7.03
CA LYS A 35 49.13 10.39 5.73
C LYS A 35 48.57 11.74 5.30
N ASN A 36 49.21 12.32 4.28
CA ASN A 36 48.81 13.56 3.63
C ASN A 36 47.29 13.52 3.31
N PRO A 37 46.48 14.48 3.79
CA PRO A 37 45.02 14.44 3.64
C PRO A 37 44.54 14.29 2.19
N ILE A 38 45.32 14.79 1.22
CA ILE A 38 45.05 14.69 -0.21
C ILE A 38 45.10 13.23 -0.69
N ASP A 39 46.02 12.42 -0.19
CA ASP A 39 46.17 11.01 -0.59
C ASP A 39 45.08 10.13 0.02
N ALA A 40 44.65 10.43 1.24
CA ALA A 40 43.47 9.81 1.86
C ALA A 40 42.17 10.14 1.10
N LEU A 41 42.02 11.38 0.63
CA LEU A 41 40.89 11.80 -0.21
C LEU A 41 40.92 11.11 -1.58
N ASN A 42 42.07 11.08 -2.25
CA ASN A 42 42.25 10.39 -3.54
C ASN A 42 41.93 8.90 -3.44
N SER A 43 42.41 8.22 -2.39
CA SER A 43 42.08 6.81 -2.12
C SER A 43 40.58 6.60 -1.90
N SER A 44 39.90 7.53 -1.22
CA SER A 44 38.45 7.46 -1.00
C SER A 44 37.66 7.67 -2.29
N VAL A 45 38.07 8.62 -3.14
CA VAL A 45 37.46 8.87 -4.45
C VAL A 45 37.63 7.67 -5.39
N GLN A 46 38.80 7.02 -5.41
CA GLN A 46 39.02 5.79 -6.18
C GLN A 46 38.13 4.64 -5.69
N SER A 47 37.96 4.48 -4.37
CA SER A 47 37.05 3.49 -3.79
C SER A 47 35.59 3.76 -4.18
N MET A 48 35.13 5.01 -4.09
CA MET A 48 33.79 5.40 -4.54
C MET A 48 33.59 5.16 -6.05
N HIS A 49 34.59 5.49 -6.88
CA HIS A 49 34.52 5.25 -8.31
C HIS A 49 34.34 3.75 -8.63
N LYS A 50 35.08 2.87 -7.94
CA LYS A 50 34.93 1.42 -8.07
C LYS A 50 33.53 0.95 -7.65
N ILE A 51 32.99 1.44 -6.53
CA ILE A 51 31.63 1.13 -6.08
C ILE A 51 30.58 1.58 -7.11
N CYS A 52 30.73 2.77 -7.68
CA CYS A 52 29.85 3.26 -8.74
C CYS A 52 29.91 2.41 -10.02
N GLN A 53 31.10 1.93 -10.41
CA GLN A 53 31.24 0.98 -11.53
C GLN A 53 30.54 -0.37 -11.25
N GLU A 54 30.70 -0.91 -10.04
CA GLU A 54 30.03 -2.16 -9.63
C GLU A 54 28.50 -2.00 -9.57
N LEU A 55 28.00 -0.86 -9.10
CA LEU A 55 26.58 -0.53 -9.11
C LEU A 55 26.04 -0.39 -10.54
N LEU A 56 26.75 0.31 -11.42
CA LEU A 56 26.36 0.46 -12.84
C LEU A 56 26.31 -0.90 -13.56
N GLN A 57 27.23 -1.81 -13.25
CA GLN A 57 27.20 -3.16 -13.82
C GLN A 57 26.04 -4.00 -13.27
N LYS A 58 25.73 -3.88 -11.97
CA LYS A 58 24.54 -4.52 -11.37
C LYS A 58 23.24 -3.99 -11.99
N GLN A 59 23.14 -2.68 -12.23
CA GLN A 59 22.00 -2.06 -12.89
C GLN A 59 21.82 -2.58 -14.31
N LYS A 60 22.87 -2.61 -15.15
CA LYS A 60 22.80 -3.20 -16.50
C LYS A 60 22.38 -4.66 -16.52
N ASN A 61 22.83 -5.45 -15.53
CA ASN A 61 22.41 -6.84 -15.39
C ASN A 61 20.92 -6.93 -15.02
N LEU A 62 20.43 -6.07 -14.12
CA LEU A 62 19.02 -5.99 -13.73
C LEU A 62 18.13 -5.56 -14.89
N GLU A 63 18.51 -4.53 -15.65
CA GLU A 63 17.82 -4.07 -16.86
C GLU A 63 17.69 -5.21 -17.89
N LYS A 64 18.76 -5.99 -18.10
CA LYS A 64 18.71 -7.18 -18.96
C LYS A 64 17.74 -8.24 -18.42
N THR A 65 17.78 -8.54 -17.12
CA THR A 65 16.86 -9.50 -16.50
C THR A 65 15.41 -9.05 -16.60
N ASN A 66 15.14 -7.75 -16.44
CA ASN A 66 13.81 -7.17 -16.60
C ASN A 66 13.31 -7.30 -18.05
N MET A 67 14.14 -7.05 -19.06
CA MET A 67 13.79 -7.30 -20.46
C MET A 67 13.45 -8.78 -20.73
N GLU A 68 14.22 -9.73 -20.16
CA GLU A 68 13.94 -11.17 -20.25
C GLU A 68 12.63 -11.57 -19.52
N ILE A 69 12.24 -10.83 -18.47
CA ILE A 69 10.94 -11.01 -17.79
C ILE A 69 9.79 -10.44 -18.63
N ILE A 70 9.96 -9.25 -19.20
CA ILE A 70 8.94 -8.60 -20.05
C ILE A 70 8.58 -9.47 -21.26
N GLU A 71 9.57 -10.05 -21.96
CA GLU A 71 9.30 -10.98 -23.07
C GLU A 71 8.60 -12.28 -22.61
N LYS A 72 8.91 -12.78 -21.40
CA LYS A 72 8.19 -13.93 -20.82
C LYS A 72 6.75 -13.60 -20.45
N LEU A 73 6.50 -12.39 -19.94
CA LEU A 73 5.15 -11.90 -19.64
C LEU A 73 4.33 -11.73 -20.93
N ARG A 74 4.89 -11.09 -21.96
CA ARG A 74 4.25 -10.96 -23.28
C ARG A 74 3.90 -12.32 -23.88
N SER A 75 4.82 -13.30 -23.82
CA SER A 75 4.55 -14.67 -24.28
C SER A 75 3.56 -15.45 -23.40
N ALA A 76 3.32 -15.01 -22.16
CA ALA A 76 2.28 -15.59 -21.30
C ALA A 76 0.91 -14.94 -21.61
N GLU A 77 0.88 -13.64 -21.83
CA GLU A 77 -0.31 -12.88 -22.24
C GLU A 77 -0.87 -13.38 -23.57
N GLU A 78 -0.02 -13.55 -24.59
CA GLU A 78 -0.39 -14.16 -25.89
C GLU A 78 -0.99 -15.58 -25.74
N LYS A 79 -0.54 -16.36 -24.74
CA LYS A 79 -1.10 -17.70 -24.45
C LYS A 79 -2.44 -17.60 -23.72
N ILE A 80 -2.59 -16.66 -22.80
CA ILE A 80 -3.84 -16.42 -22.06
C ILE A 80 -4.92 -15.93 -23.03
N GLU A 81 -4.60 -15.01 -23.94
CA GLU A 81 -5.54 -14.53 -24.98
C GLU A 81 -6.00 -15.66 -25.91
N LYS A 82 -5.06 -16.54 -26.33
CA LYS A 82 -5.39 -17.75 -27.10
C LYS A 82 -6.32 -18.71 -26.33
N GLN A 83 -6.02 -19.00 -25.06
CA GLN A 83 -6.86 -19.86 -24.21
C GLN A 83 -8.24 -19.24 -23.94
N SER A 84 -8.31 -17.92 -23.75
CA SER A 84 -9.57 -17.18 -23.60
C SER A 84 -10.43 -17.28 -24.86
N SER A 85 -9.81 -17.16 -26.04
CA SER A 85 -10.49 -17.33 -27.34
C SER A 85 -11.03 -18.75 -27.53
N GLU A 86 -10.25 -19.77 -27.18
CA GLU A 86 -10.67 -21.18 -27.21
C GLU A 86 -11.84 -21.45 -26.25
N LEU A 87 -11.83 -20.88 -25.04
CA LEU A 87 -12.92 -20.99 -24.08
C LEU A 87 -14.20 -20.27 -24.54
N GLN A 88 -14.09 -19.11 -25.17
CA GLN A 88 -15.26 -18.41 -25.75
C GLN A 88 -15.90 -19.22 -26.87
N GLN A 89 -15.11 -19.85 -27.73
CA GLN A 89 -15.62 -20.72 -28.79
C GLN A 89 -16.37 -21.94 -28.22
N ILE A 90 -15.83 -22.57 -27.18
CA ILE A 90 -16.48 -23.70 -26.47
C ILE A 90 -17.80 -23.25 -25.81
N LEU A 91 -17.83 -22.09 -25.15
CA LEU A 91 -19.06 -21.55 -24.57
C LEU A 91 -20.15 -21.30 -25.63
N GLN A 92 -19.76 -20.76 -26.79
CA GLN A 92 -20.68 -20.51 -27.89
C GLN A 92 -21.24 -21.81 -28.49
N GLU A 93 -20.43 -22.87 -28.62
CA GLU A 93 -20.90 -24.20 -29.02
C GLU A 93 -21.86 -24.83 -28.00
N ILE A 94 -21.60 -24.64 -26.70
CA ILE A 94 -22.48 -25.13 -25.63
C ILE A 94 -23.83 -24.40 -25.67
N GLN A 95 -23.83 -23.08 -25.88
CA GLN A 95 -25.07 -22.31 -26.00
C GLN A 95 -25.89 -22.74 -27.23
N LEU A 96 -25.26 -22.93 -28.39
CA LEU A 96 -25.92 -23.46 -29.60
C LEU A 96 -26.55 -24.83 -29.35
N LYS A 97 -25.82 -25.77 -28.74
CA LYS A 97 -26.35 -27.10 -28.38
C LYS A 97 -27.49 -27.03 -27.38
N SER A 98 -27.44 -26.09 -26.42
CA SER A 98 -28.52 -25.89 -25.44
C SER A 98 -29.81 -25.34 -26.06
N THR A 99 -29.70 -24.55 -27.14
CA THR A 99 -30.87 -24.08 -27.89
C THR A 99 -31.48 -25.17 -28.79
N GLU A 100 -30.68 -26.11 -29.28
CA GLU A 100 -31.17 -27.26 -30.07
C GLU A 100 -31.93 -28.31 -29.22
N THR A 101 -31.71 -28.35 -27.90
CA THR A 101 -32.39 -29.29 -26.99
C THR A 101 -33.73 -28.82 -26.42
N ASN A 102 -34.19 -27.60 -26.72
CA ASN A 102 -35.42 -27.03 -26.16
C ASN A 102 -36.66 -27.12 -27.08
N GLU A 103 -36.56 -27.77 -28.25
CA GLU A 103 -37.70 -28.09 -29.12
C GLU A 103 -37.99 -29.61 -29.17
N GLU A 104 -38.13 -30.28 -28.02
CA GLU A 104 -38.93 -31.52 -27.94
C GLU A 104 -39.28 -31.94 -26.49
N SER A 105 -40.46 -32.55 -26.35
CA SER A 105 -41.03 -33.23 -25.18
C SER A 105 -41.54 -32.41 -23.96
N ASP A 106 -42.86 -32.50 -23.87
CA ASP A 106 -43.81 -32.20 -22.80
C ASP A 106 -43.68 -33.14 -21.57
N ASP A 107 -44.43 -32.80 -20.51
CA ASP A 107 -44.99 -33.67 -19.45
C ASP A 107 -44.36 -33.88 -18.03
N SER A 108 -45.28 -33.80 -17.05
CA SER A 108 -45.43 -34.40 -15.70
C SER A 108 -44.39 -34.39 -14.54
N THR A 109 -44.75 -33.61 -13.51
CA THR A 109 -44.86 -33.95 -12.05
C THR A 109 -43.65 -34.28 -11.14
N VAL A 110 -43.34 -33.34 -10.20
CA VAL A 110 -43.56 -33.36 -8.71
C VAL A 110 -43.12 -34.61 -7.87
N PRO A 111 -42.62 -34.52 -6.59
CA PRO A 111 -42.20 -33.37 -5.75
C PRO A 111 -40.75 -33.47 -5.16
N LEU A 112 -40.31 -32.41 -4.45
CA LEU A 112 -39.21 -32.45 -3.48
C LEU A 112 -39.66 -32.98 -2.11
N GLU A 113 -38.80 -33.74 -1.43
CA GLU A 113 -38.84 -33.93 0.03
C GLU A 113 -37.60 -33.35 0.70
N ASN A 114 -37.79 -32.78 1.90
CA ASN A 114 -36.73 -32.48 2.87
C ASN A 114 -36.04 -33.81 3.32
N ASP A 115 -34.82 -33.86 3.84
CA ASP A 115 -34.45 -33.20 5.09
C ASP A 115 -32.96 -33.36 5.47
N ASN A 116 -32.52 -32.55 6.45
CA ASN A 116 -31.43 -32.82 7.40
C ASN A 116 -30.01 -33.25 6.93
N SER A 117 -29.01 -32.37 7.12
CA SER A 117 -28.24 -32.31 8.39
C SER A 117 -26.81 -31.75 8.24
N LEU A 118 -26.35 -31.11 9.32
CA LEU A 118 -24.96 -30.72 9.55
C LEU A 118 -24.03 -31.94 9.50
N ASN A 119 -22.96 -31.88 8.70
CA ASN A 119 -21.80 -32.75 8.90
C ASN A 119 -20.49 -31.95 8.95
N THR A 120 -20.00 -31.80 10.18
CA THR A 120 -18.62 -31.48 10.51
C THR A 120 -17.70 -32.55 9.91
N ALA A 121 -16.79 -32.18 9.02
CA ALA A 121 -15.72 -33.07 8.57
C ALA A 121 -14.35 -32.39 8.79
N SER A 122 -13.61 -32.91 9.76
CA SER A 122 -12.17 -32.65 9.87
C SER A 122 -11.46 -33.29 8.68
N SER A 123 -10.69 -32.51 7.92
CA SER A 123 -9.76 -33.05 6.92
C SER A 123 -8.33 -32.85 7.40
N ASP A 124 -7.65 -33.97 7.61
CA ASP A 124 -6.25 -34.00 8.02
C ASP A 124 -5.29 -33.63 6.88
N PHE A 125 -4.07 -33.31 7.27
CA PHE A 125 -3.02 -32.82 6.37
C PHE A 125 -2.72 -33.77 5.20
N THR A 126 -2.86 -33.24 3.98
CA THR A 126 -2.05 -33.69 2.83
C THR A 126 -1.20 -32.52 2.33
N LYS A 127 0.08 -32.79 2.04
CA LYS A 127 1.01 -31.80 1.50
C LYS A 127 0.70 -31.56 0.03
N THR A 128 -0.16 -30.58 -0.23
CA THR A 128 -0.30 -29.96 -1.56
C THR A 128 0.03 -28.48 -1.39
N THR A 129 1.19 -28.06 -1.91
CA THR A 129 1.56 -26.65 -1.96
C THR A 129 0.71 -25.98 -3.04
N ILE A 130 -0.51 -25.58 -2.67
CA ILE A 130 -1.35 -24.73 -3.51
C ILE A 130 -0.61 -23.40 -3.70
N PRO A 131 -0.45 -22.89 -4.93
CA PRO A 131 0.17 -21.59 -5.17
C PRO A 131 -0.54 -20.47 -4.38
N ARG A 132 0.24 -19.63 -3.71
CA ARG A 132 -0.23 -18.47 -2.94
C ARG A 132 -0.96 -17.50 -3.88
N GLU A 133 -2.28 -17.37 -3.76
CA GLU A 133 -2.98 -16.19 -4.28
C GLU A 133 -2.46 -14.97 -3.51
N ILE A 134 -1.73 -14.09 -4.20
CA ILE A 134 -1.35 -12.80 -3.67
C ILE A 134 -2.61 -11.93 -3.72
N MET A 135 -3.05 -11.40 -2.57
CA MET A 135 -4.21 -10.51 -2.53
C MET A 135 -3.92 -9.26 -3.39
N PRO A 136 -4.81 -8.89 -4.34
CA PRO A 136 -4.57 -7.71 -5.17
C PRO A 136 -4.48 -6.44 -4.32
N THR A 137 -3.35 -5.74 -4.43
CA THR A 137 -3.05 -4.52 -3.67
C THR A 137 -3.68 -3.25 -4.28
N THR A 138 -4.28 -3.36 -5.47
CA THR A 138 -4.99 -2.27 -6.15
C THR A 138 -6.33 -1.95 -5.50
N GLY A 139 -6.86 -0.74 -5.74
CA GLY A 139 -8.19 -0.33 -5.26
C GLY A 139 -8.28 -0.12 -3.74
N LYS A 140 -9.47 -0.33 -3.14
CA LYS A 140 -9.68 -0.24 -1.68
C LYS A 140 -8.98 -1.36 -0.89
N TYR A 141 -7.66 -1.34 -0.83
CA TYR A 141 -6.81 -2.29 -0.10
C TYR A 141 -5.94 -1.56 0.94
N PHE A 142 -5.73 -2.19 2.09
CA PHE A 142 -4.83 -1.77 3.14
C PHE A 142 -4.39 -2.95 4.02
N VAL A 143 -3.32 -2.78 4.78
CA VAL A 143 -2.84 -3.73 5.79
C VAL A 143 -2.91 -3.05 7.15
N LEU A 144 -3.52 -3.73 8.12
CA LEU A 144 -3.37 -3.42 9.53
C LEU A 144 -2.26 -4.31 10.07
N ARG A 145 -1.26 -3.75 10.75
CA ARG A 145 -0.17 -4.53 11.36
C ARG A 145 -0.03 -4.17 12.84
N GLN A 146 0.13 -5.19 13.68
CA GLN A 146 0.34 -4.99 15.12
C GLN A 146 1.37 -5.97 15.66
N ILE A 147 2.33 -5.44 16.43
CA ILE A 147 3.19 -6.25 17.29
C ILE A 147 2.56 -6.35 18.69
N PHE A 148 2.02 -7.51 19.04
CA PHE A 148 1.49 -7.76 20.38
C PHE A 148 2.63 -8.18 21.32
N LYS A 149 2.75 -7.55 22.49
CA LYS A 149 3.85 -7.75 23.46
C LYS A 149 3.38 -8.44 24.75
N ASN A 150 4.30 -9.10 25.44
CA ASN A 150 4.04 -9.88 26.67
C ASN A 150 2.96 -10.96 26.49
N VAL A 151 2.95 -11.61 25.32
CA VAL A 151 1.89 -12.56 24.92
C VAL A 151 1.89 -13.79 25.81
N SER A 152 3.05 -14.31 26.20
CA SER A 152 3.20 -15.47 27.08
C SER A 152 2.44 -15.34 28.41
N ASN A 153 2.28 -14.10 28.89
CA ASN A 153 1.64 -13.75 30.15
C ASN A 153 0.12 -13.49 30.02
N MET A 154 -0.47 -13.62 28.82
CA MET A 154 -1.92 -13.47 28.64
C MET A 154 -2.68 -14.60 29.33
N LYS A 155 -3.65 -14.22 30.16
CA LYS A 155 -4.58 -15.12 30.85
C LYS A 155 -5.69 -15.57 29.89
N ASP A 156 -6.44 -16.57 30.31
CA ASP A 156 -7.62 -16.99 29.56
C ASP A 156 -8.67 -15.88 29.52
N ASN A 157 -9.23 -15.63 28.34
CA ASN A 157 -10.14 -14.53 27.98
C ASN A 157 -9.51 -13.12 28.00
N ASP A 158 -8.19 -12.98 28.15
CA ASP A 158 -7.53 -11.70 27.89
C ASP A 158 -7.73 -11.28 26.43
N ILE A 159 -8.08 -10.02 26.20
CA ILE A 159 -8.20 -9.39 24.89
C ILE A 159 -7.17 -8.24 24.82
N ARG A 160 -6.37 -8.23 23.75
CA ARG A 160 -5.45 -7.14 23.40
C ARG A 160 -5.95 -6.52 22.10
N TRP A 161 -6.05 -5.20 22.06
CA TRP A 161 -6.46 -4.43 20.89
C TRP A 161 -5.24 -3.75 20.26
N SER A 162 -5.27 -3.54 18.95
CA SER A 162 -4.37 -2.62 18.25
C SER A 162 -4.79 -1.17 18.49
N GLU A 163 -3.98 -0.23 17.99
CA GLU A 163 -4.47 1.12 17.73
C GLU A 163 -5.61 1.11 16.68
N ILE A 164 -6.35 2.22 16.61
CA ILE A 164 -7.40 2.44 15.60
C ILE A 164 -6.77 3.16 14.42
N GLU A 165 -6.96 2.61 13.23
CA GLU A 165 -6.51 3.20 11.96
C GLU A 165 -7.70 3.56 11.07
N GLU A 166 -7.63 4.71 10.41
CA GLU A 166 -8.67 5.15 9.46
C GLU A 166 -8.24 4.83 8.03
N HIS A 167 -9.07 4.07 7.32
CA HIS A 167 -8.86 3.70 5.91
C HIS A 167 -10.20 3.82 5.17
N PHE A 168 -10.24 4.65 4.13
CA PHE A 168 -11.43 4.96 3.32
C PHE A 168 -12.59 5.57 4.12
N GLY A 169 -12.29 6.49 5.04
CA GLY A 169 -13.29 7.18 5.86
C GLY A 169 -13.85 6.35 7.02
N VAL A 170 -13.23 5.20 7.27
CA VAL A 170 -13.80 4.10 8.05
C VAL A 170 -12.75 3.63 9.07
N ALA A 171 -13.12 3.57 10.35
CA ALA A 171 -12.19 3.37 11.47
C ALA A 171 -12.04 1.88 11.87
N TRP A 172 -10.91 1.28 11.51
CA TRP A 172 -10.60 -0.14 11.72
C TRP A 172 -9.73 -0.35 12.96
N SER A 173 -9.88 -1.51 13.60
CA SER A 173 -8.90 -2.03 14.56
C SER A 173 -8.91 -3.56 14.57
N MET A 174 -7.85 -4.17 15.06
CA MET A 174 -7.79 -5.61 15.31
C MET A 174 -7.69 -5.92 16.80
N SER A 175 -8.06 -7.14 17.18
CA SER A 175 -7.77 -7.70 18.49
C SER A 175 -7.27 -9.12 18.39
N MET A 176 -6.41 -9.45 19.34
CA MET A 176 -6.00 -10.81 19.68
C MET A 176 -6.65 -11.19 21.01
N CYS A 177 -7.22 -12.39 21.10
CA CYS A 177 -7.78 -12.92 22.33
C CYS A 177 -7.28 -14.33 22.59
N ARG A 178 -6.92 -14.65 23.84
CA ARG A 178 -6.70 -16.03 24.27
C ARG A 178 -8.03 -16.62 24.71
N LYS A 179 -8.46 -17.73 24.10
CA LYS A 179 -9.65 -18.49 24.50
C LYS A 179 -9.28 -19.96 24.69
N LYS A 180 -9.16 -20.36 25.96
CA LYS A 180 -8.65 -21.66 26.42
C LYS A 180 -7.30 -21.96 25.76
N ASP A 181 -7.27 -22.99 24.91
CA ASP A 181 -6.10 -23.47 24.18
C ASP A 181 -5.97 -22.86 22.78
N PHE A 182 -6.67 -21.76 22.47
CA PHE A 182 -6.63 -21.11 21.16
C PHE A 182 -6.35 -19.61 21.24
N LEU A 183 -5.62 -19.13 20.23
CA LEU A 183 -5.66 -17.73 19.80
C LEU A 183 -6.88 -17.51 18.90
N SER A 184 -7.65 -16.49 19.25
CA SER A 184 -8.64 -15.84 18.39
C SER A 184 -8.10 -14.52 17.86
N PHE A 185 -8.50 -14.15 16.65
CA PHE A 185 -8.29 -12.81 16.10
C PHE A 185 -9.59 -12.24 15.57
N CYS A 186 -9.84 -10.95 15.79
CA CYS A 186 -11.01 -10.24 15.27
C CYS A 186 -10.61 -8.87 14.71
N CYS A 187 -11.13 -8.50 13.55
CA CYS A 187 -11.22 -7.10 13.13
C CYS A 187 -12.54 -6.51 13.62
N LEU A 188 -12.51 -5.26 14.07
CA LEU A 188 -13.65 -4.44 14.48
C LEU A 188 -13.79 -3.27 13.52
N GLN A 189 -15.05 -2.94 13.19
CA GLN A 189 -15.38 -1.75 12.44
C GLN A 189 -16.44 -0.90 13.16
N SER A 190 -16.20 0.42 13.24
CA SER A 190 -17.14 1.42 13.75
C SER A 190 -17.35 2.54 12.73
N THR A 191 -18.60 2.91 12.46
CA THR A 191 -18.95 4.22 11.90
C THR A 191 -20.23 4.70 12.59
N ASP A 192 -20.30 6.00 12.87
CA ASP A 192 -21.43 6.66 13.55
C ASP A 192 -22.48 7.19 12.54
N THR A 193 -22.42 6.73 11.29
CA THR A 193 -23.34 7.12 10.20
C THR A 193 -24.63 6.28 10.24
N GLY A 194 -25.47 6.40 9.21
CA GLY A 194 -26.76 5.71 9.08
C GLY A 194 -26.65 4.19 8.97
N LYS A 195 -27.64 3.53 8.36
CA LYS A 195 -27.54 2.08 8.11
C LYS A 195 -26.46 1.82 7.04
N TRP A 196 -25.44 1.05 7.37
CA TRP A 196 -24.31 0.81 6.47
C TRP A 196 -23.91 -0.66 6.36
N MET A 197 -23.22 -0.99 5.27
CA MET A 197 -22.63 -2.30 5.01
C MET A 197 -21.25 -2.14 4.33
N ILE A 198 -20.30 -3.00 4.70
CA ILE A 198 -18.98 -3.11 4.06
C ILE A 198 -18.67 -4.59 3.84
N GLU A 199 -18.46 -4.97 2.59
CA GLU A 199 -18.04 -6.32 2.19
C GLU A 199 -16.54 -6.36 1.94
N VAL A 200 -15.84 -7.33 2.52
CA VAL A 200 -14.38 -7.45 2.44
C VAL A 200 -13.91 -8.89 2.17
N ARG A 201 -12.76 -9.03 1.50
CA ARG A 201 -11.88 -10.19 1.62
C ARG A 201 -10.80 -9.84 2.66
N GLN A 202 -10.53 -10.75 3.59
CA GLN A 202 -9.53 -10.59 4.64
C GLN A 202 -8.54 -11.74 4.59
N GLN A 203 -7.25 -11.43 4.73
CA GLN A 203 -6.18 -12.41 4.88
C GLN A 203 -5.39 -12.04 6.15
N LEU A 204 -5.45 -12.89 7.17
CA LEU A 204 -4.64 -12.75 8.38
C LEU A 204 -3.34 -13.53 8.22
N VAL A 205 -2.24 -12.86 8.45
CA VAL A 205 -0.88 -13.42 8.39
C VAL A 205 -0.27 -13.32 9.79
N LEU A 206 0.09 -14.46 10.35
CA LEU A 206 0.90 -14.54 11.56
C LEU A 206 2.35 -14.71 11.16
N ILE A 207 3.22 -13.78 11.58
CA ILE A 207 4.58 -13.66 11.06
C ILE A 207 5.59 -14.04 12.15
N SER A 208 6.56 -14.86 11.76
CA SER A 208 7.74 -15.23 12.53
C SER A 208 8.95 -15.25 11.59
N ASN A 209 10.14 -15.04 12.13
CA ASN A 209 11.42 -15.00 11.39
C ASN A 209 11.75 -16.29 10.62
N ARG A 210 10.99 -17.38 10.81
CA ARG A 210 11.18 -18.69 10.17
C ARG A 210 9.98 -19.18 9.39
N ILE A 211 8.77 -18.68 9.69
CA ILE A 211 7.50 -19.20 9.16
C ILE A 211 6.41 -18.13 9.13
N GLU A 212 5.53 -18.22 8.14
CA GLU A 212 4.26 -17.51 8.08
C GLU A 212 3.12 -18.51 8.31
N LYS A 213 2.02 -18.08 8.95
CA LYS A 213 0.73 -18.76 8.85
C LYS A 213 -0.32 -17.80 8.34
N VAL A 214 -0.89 -18.15 7.19
CA VAL A 214 -1.99 -17.42 6.56
C VAL A 214 -3.33 -18.09 6.88
N ARG A 215 -4.40 -17.30 7.07
CA ARG A 215 -5.78 -17.73 6.88
C ARG A 215 -6.56 -16.64 6.18
N GLU A 216 -7.42 -17.05 5.25
CA GLU A 216 -8.30 -16.16 4.52
C GLU A 216 -9.77 -16.33 4.92
N GLY A 217 -10.56 -15.34 4.58
CA GLY A 217 -12.01 -15.36 4.69
C GLY A 217 -12.64 -14.16 3.98
N THR A 218 -13.95 -14.20 3.83
CA THR A 218 -14.77 -13.04 3.51
C THR A 218 -15.54 -12.60 4.75
N ALA A 219 -15.85 -11.32 4.85
CA ALA A 219 -16.61 -10.78 5.95
C ALA A 219 -17.54 -9.65 5.48
N THR A 220 -18.71 -9.56 6.12
CA THR A 220 -19.66 -8.47 5.92
C THR A 220 -19.85 -7.74 7.24
N PHE A 221 -19.32 -6.52 7.30
CA PHE A 221 -19.46 -5.60 8.41
C PHE A 221 -20.74 -4.78 8.21
N THR A 222 -21.59 -4.66 9.22
CA THR A 222 -22.78 -3.81 9.20
C THR A 222 -23.23 -3.41 10.61
N ASN A 223 -23.79 -2.21 10.78
CA ASN A 223 -24.51 -1.83 12.00
C ASN A 223 -25.99 -2.24 12.00
N ILE A 224 -26.52 -2.78 10.90
CA ILE A 224 -27.93 -3.16 10.77
C ILE A 224 -28.22 -4.33 11.73
N GLY A 225 -28.99 -4.03 12.79
CA GLY A 225 -29.42 -5.02 13.78
C GLY A 225 -28.33 -5.54 14.73
N LYS A 226 -27.12 -4.95 14.73
CA LYS A 226 -25.99 -5.41 15.57
C LYS A 226 -25.62 -4.39 16.64
N LYS A 227 -25.31 -4.87 17.86
CA LYS A 227 -24.75 -4.05 18.96
C LYS A 227 -23.23 -3.86 18.89
N CYS A 228 -22.54 -4.76 18.19
CA CYS A 228 -21.10 -4.75 17.97
C CYS A 228 -20.83 -5.51 16.66
N ASN A 229 -19.86 -5.05 15.88
CA ASN A 229 -19.65 -5.51 14.52
C ASN A 229 -18.19 -5.90 14.29
N THR A 230 -17.89 -7.15 14.64
CA THR A 230 -16.58 -7.78 14.46
C THR A 230 -16.67 -8.96 13.51
N SER A 231 -15.59 -9.21 12.77
CA SER A 231 -15.37 -10.48 12.05
C SER A 231 -14.01 -11.04 12.42
N GLY A 232 -13.82 -12.36 12.30
CA GLY A 232 -12.55 -12.99 12.64
C GLY A 232 -12.63 -14.50 12.83
N TRP A 233 -11.59 -15.04 13.44
CA TRP A 233 -11.40 -16.48 13.60
C TRP A 233 -11.24 -16.83 15.08
N SER A 234 -12.29 -17.42 15.67
CA SER A 234 -12.34 -17.83 17.08
C SER A 234 -11.29 -18.88 17.46
N SER A 235 -10.97 -19.80 16.54
CA SER A 235 -9.92 -20.81 16.70
C SER A 235 -8.95 -20.70 15.52
N PHE A 236 -8.06 -19.70 15.55
CA PHE A 236 -7.06 -19.49 14.50
C PHE A 236 -5.85 -20.41 14.68
N MET A 237 -5.31 -20.51 15.89
CA MET A 237 -4.12 -21.30 16.21
C MET A 237 -4.20 -21.83 17.63
N ASN A 238 -3.69 -23.04 17.88
CA ASN A 238 -3.52 -23.55 19.24
C ASN A 238 -2.48 -22.70 20.01
N TRP A 239 -2.79 -22.33 21.25
CA TRP A 239 -1.99 -21.44 22.09
C TRP A 239 -0.56 -21.95 22.32
N ALA A 240 -0.39 -23.22 22.69
CA ALA A 240 0.93 -23.80 22.90
C ALA A 240 1.75 -23.80 21.59
N LYS A 241 1.09 -24.01 20.44
CA LYS A 241 1.73 -23.90 19.13
C LYS A 241 2.15 -22.47 18.80
N SER A 242 1.32 -21.45 19.10
CA SER A 242 1.71 -20.05 18.85
C SER A 242 2.91 -19.63 19.69
N GLN A 243 2.95 -20.02 20.97
CA GLN A 243 4.09 -19.74 21.85
C GLN A 243 5.40 -20.40 21.38
N LYS A 244 5.31 -21.59 20.78
CA LYS A 244 6.48 -22.35 20.34
C LYS A 244 7.01 -21.90 18.98
N ASP A 245 6.11 -21.72 18.02
CA ASP A 245 6.46 -21.61 16.60
C ASP A 245 6.50 -20.15 16.10
N PHE A 246 5.75 -19.23 16.73
CA PHE A 246 5.55 -17.85 16.24
C PHE A 246 6.00 -16.73 17.18
N LEU A 247 6.17 -17.02 18.47
CA LEU A 247 6.54 -16.01 19.47
C LEU A 247 8.05 -15.75 19.46
N LEU A 248 8.45 -14.48 19.34
CA LEU A 248 9.85 -14.03 19.33
C LEU A 248 10.01 -12.90 20.34
N ASP A 249 10.94 -13.05 21.30
CA ASP A 249 11.18 -12.07 22.39
C ASP A 249 9.89 -11.66 23.14
N ASP A 250 9.00 -12.62 23.37
CA ASP A 250 7.63 -12.47 23.91
C ASP A 250 6.72 -11.50 23.12
N GLN A 251 6.99 -11.37 21.82
CA GLN A 251 6.25 -10.56 20.86
C GLN A 251 5.70 -11.42 19.72
N LEU A 252 4.51 -11.06 19.24
CA LEU A 252 3.80 -11.75 18.17
C LEU A 252 3.34 -10.73 17.12
N THR A 253 3.92 -10.82 15.92
CA THR A 253 3.58 -9.94 14.79
C THR A 253 2.39 -10.51 14.02
N VAL A 254 1.37 -9.68 13.84
CA VAL A 254 0.12 -10.01 13.15
C VAL A 254 -0.14 -8.96 12.09
N GLU A 255 -0.41 -9.39 10.87
CA GLU A 255 -0.96 -8.55 9.81
C GLU A 255 -2.39 -9.02 9.48
N VAL A 256 -3.28 -8.07 9.22
CA VAL A 256 -4.56 -8.33 8.55
C VAL A 256 -4.64 -7.47 7.31
N HIS A 257 -4.53 -8.15 6.17
CA HIS A 257 -4.68 -7.60 4.83
C HIS A 257 -6.17 -7.53 4.55
N VAL A 258 -6.68 -6.34 4.24
CA VAL A 258 -8.12 -6.08 4.02
C VAL A 258 -8.30 -5.50 2.62
N LYS A 259 -9.10 -6.19 1.81
CA LYS A 259 -9.57 -5.72 0.51
C LYS A 259 -11.08 -5.49 0.60
N ILE A 260 -11.49 -4.22 0.59
CA ILE A 260 -12.91 -3.84 0.46
C ILE A 260 -13.35 -4.14 -0.98
N LYS A 261 -14.51 -4.79 -1.09
CA LYS A 261 -15.18 -5.11 -2.36
C LYS A 261 -16.29 -4.10 -2.67
N LYS A 262 -17.13 -3.83 -1.67
CA LYS A 262 -18.31 -2.97 -1.79
C LYS A 262 -18.53 -2.22 -0.48
N THR A 263 -18.83 -0.93 -0.58
CA THR A 263 -19.42 -0.11 0.50
C THR A 263 -20.87 0.23 0.19
N THR A 264 -21.67 0.52 1.21
CA THR A 264 -23.04 1.00 1.08
C THR A 264 -23.43 1.78 2.35
N GLY A 265 -23.97 2.99 2.21
CA GLY A 265 -24.42 3.82 3.35
C GLY A 265 -23.29 4.39 4.22
N ILE A 266 -22.06 4.35 3.73
CA ILE A 266 -20.88 4.98 4.35
C ILE A 266 -20.83 6.47 4.02
N TYR A 267 -21.14 6.81 2.77
CA TYR A 267 -21.14 8.18 2.25
C TYR A 267 -22.52 8.84 2.44
N LYS A 268 -22.58 10.13 2.10
CA LYS A 268 -23.83 10.92 2.10
C LYS A 268 -24.69 10.56 0.88
N ASP A 269 -25.92 11.06 0.89
CA ASP A 269 -26.82 10.98 -0.26
C ASP A 269 -26.18 11.60 -1.52
N ASN A 270 -26.40 10.97 -2.67
CA ASN A 270 -25.88 11.42 -3.96
C ASN A 270 -26.33 12.86 -4.26
N LEU A 271 -25.38 13.70 -4.68
CA LEU A 271 -25.61 15.08 -5.09
C LEU A 271 -26.17 15.17 -6.52
N ARG A 272 -25.98 14.13 -7.34
CA ARG A 272 -26.38 14.09 -8.76
C ARG A 272 -26.77 12.68 -9.23
N SER A 273 -27.82 12.56 -10.03
CA SER A 273 -28.13 11.31 -10.74
C SER A 273 -27.18 11.07 -11.94
N PHE A 274 -26.71 9.83 -12.05
CA PHE A 274 -26.06 9.28 -13.26
C PHE A 274 -26.75 7.96 -13.69
N ASP A 275 -27.97 7.72 -13.21
CA ASP A 275 -28.77 6.53 -13.51
C ASP A 275 -29.44 6.60 -14.90
N GLU A 276 -30.34 5.66 -15.20
CA GLU A 276 -31.08 5.53 -16.46
C GLU A 276 -31.87 6.80 -16.84
N THR A 277 -32.21 7.69 -15.89
CA THR A 277 -32.82 9.00 -16.20
C THR A 277 -31.91 9.93 -17.00
N MET A 278 -30.60 9.66 -17.04
CA MET A 278 -29.60 10.42 -17.79
C MET A 278 -29.25 9.81 -19.16
N GLU A 279 -29.93 8.75 -19.59
CA GLU A 279 -29.64 8.06 -20.86
C GLU A 279 -29.70 9.02 -22.08
N GLU A 280 -30.71 9.89 -22.17
CA GLU A 280 -30.87 10.82 -23.30
C GLU A 280 -29.73 11.85 -23.43
N PHE A 281 -28.96 12.05 -22.37
CA PHE A 281 -27.83 13.00 -22.31
C PHE A 281 -26.46 12.33 -22.36
N SER A 282 -26.40 11.02 -22.64
CA SER A 282 -25.20 10.20 -22.48
C SER A 282 -24.80 9.49 -23.79
N ASP A 283 -23.50 9.23 -23.97
CA ASP A 283 -22.95 8.50 -25.13
C ASP A 283 -22.15 7.24 -24.72
N VAL A 284 -22.15 6.91 -23.43
CA VAL A 284 -21.65 5.65 -22.86
C VAL A 284 -22.30 5.33 -21.51
N VAL A 285 -22.42 4.05 -21.21
CA VAL A 285 -22.74 3.50 -19.89
C VAL A 285 -21.47 2.87 -19.31
N LEU A 286 -21.09 3.27 -18.10
CA LEU A 286 -20.01 2.65 -17.34
C LEU A 286 -20.61 1.81 -16.22
N VAL A 287 -20.13 0.59 -16.04
CA VAL A 287 -20.67 -0.34 -15.02
C VAL A 287 -19.63 -0.55 -13.92
N VAL A 288 -19.99 -0.25 -12.67
CA VAL A 288 -19.15 -0.42 -11.47
C VAL A 288 -19.95 -1.15 -10.41
N ASN A 289 -19.44 -2.26 -9.87
CA ASN A 289 -20.15 -3.06 -8.85
C ASN A 289 -21.64 -3.34 -9.16
N GLU A 290 -21.93 -3.64 -10.45
CA GLU A 290 -23.26 -3.87 -11.04
C GLU A 290 -24.15 -2.62 -11.22
N GLU A 291 -23.70 -1.45 -10.76
CA GLU A 291 -24.38 -0.16 -10.93
C GLU A 291 -23.99 0.52 -12.25
N LYS A 292 -24.96 1.17 -12.91
CA LYS A 292 -24.81 1.80 -14.23
C LYS A 292 -24.72 3.31 -14.13
N PHE A 293 -23.67 3.87 -14.73
CA PHE A 293 -23.37 5.30 -14.80
C PHE A 293 -23.44 5.78 -16.25
N TYR A 294 -24.50 6.52 -16.57
CA TYR A 294 -24.75 7.13 -17.87
C TYR A 294 -24.00 8.47 -17.94
N VAL A 295 -22.99 8.56 -18.83
CA VAL A 295 -22.02 9.66 -18.86
C VAL A 295 -21.59 10.02 -20.29
N LEU A 296 -20.75 11.05 -20.41
CA LEU A 296 -20.20 11.55 -21.68
C LEU A 296 -18.72 11.19 -21.88
N LYS A 297 -18.41 10.33 -22.85
CA LYS A 297 -17.07 9.89 -23.28
C LYS A 297 -16.11 11.07 -23.41
N LYS A 298 -16.49 12.10 -24.17
CA LYS A 298 -15.63 13.28 -24.42
C LYS A 298 -15.42 14.15 -23.19
N PHE A 299 -16.38 14.19 -22.26
CA PHE A 299 -16.26 14.95 -21.02
C PHE A 299 -15.25 14.27 -20.08
N LEU A 300 -15.37 12.96 -19.87
CA LEU A 300 -14.38 12.22 -19.09
C LEU A 300 -12.99 12.25 -19.76
N ALA A 301 -12.92 12.09 -21.08
CA ALA A 301 -11.67 12.11 -21.84
C ALA A 301 -10.93 13.47 -21.86
N VAL A 302 -11.58 14.60 -21.56
CA VAL A 302 -10.88 15.89 -21.43
C VAL A 302 -10.22 16.05 -20.06
N HIS A 303 -10.70 15.32 -19.05
CA HIS A 303 -10.22 15.40 -17.67
C HIS A 303 -9.29 14.24 -17.26
N SER A 304 -9.33 13.12 -17.98
CA SER A 304 -8.62 11.88 -17.67
C SER A 304 -7.89 11.32 -18.89
N SER A 305 -6.59 11.03 -18.75
CA SER A 305 -5.81 10.42 -19.84
C SER A 305 -6.18 8.93 -20.04
N TYR A 306 -6.59 8.26 -18.97
CA TYR A 306 -7.15 6.91 -19.01
C TYR A 306 -8.42 6.87 -19.84
N PHE A 307 -9.43 7.70 -19.52
CA PHE A 307 -10.70 7.72 -20.27
C PHE A 307 -10.52 8.22 -21.69
N LYS A 308 -9.57 9.12 -21.95
CA LYS A 308 -9.16 9.49 -23.31
C LYS A 308 -8.65 8.27 -24.10
N SER A 309 -7.82 7.43 -23.49
CA SER A 309 -7.28 6.23 -24.12
C SER A 309 -8.36 5.16 -24.30
N LEU A 310 -9.24 4.96 -23.32
CA LEU A 310 -10.34 4.00 -23.35
C LEU A 310 -11.39 4.34 -24.43
N PHE A 311 -11.80 5.60 -24.53
CA PHE A 311 -12.91 6.01 -25.41
C PHE A 311 -12.47 6.53 -26.79
N LEU A 312 -11.28 7.14 -26.89
CA LEU A 312 -10.78 7.77 -28.13
C LEU A 312 -9.53 7.07 -28.68
N GLY A 313 -9.04 6.02 -28.02
CA GLY A 313 -8.00 5.13 -28.53
C GLY A 313 -8.53 4.11 -29.55
N GLN A 314 -7.68 3.16 -29.93
CA GLN A 314 -7.97 2.17 -30.98
C GLN A 314 -8.41 0.79 -30.44
N PHE A 315 -8.66 0.69 -29.13
CA PHE A 315 -9.10 -0.53 -28.46
C PHE A 315 -10.56 -0.89 -28.79
N GLN A 316 -10.98 -2.14 -28.59
CA GLN A 316 -12.35 -2.57 -28.92
C GLN A 316 -13.39 -1.92 -28.00
N GLU A 317 -12.99 -1.61 -26.77
CA GLU A 317 -13.75 -0.89 -25.74
C GLU A 317 -14.28 0.46 -26.27
N SER A 318 -13.49 1.18 -27.09
CA SER A 318 -13.89 2.48 -27.66
C SER A 318 -15.22 2.42 -28.42
N LYS A 319 -15.50 1.27 -29.05
CA LYS A 319 -16.70 0.99 -29.86
C LYS A 319 -17.89 0.48 -29.04
N ARG A 320 -17.70 0.12 -27.77
CA ARG A 320 -18.80 -0.34 -26.91
C ARG A 320 -19.65 0.84 -26.45
N SER A 321 -20.94 0.57 -26.27
CA SER A 321 -21.91 1.45 -25.60
C SER A 321 -21.90 1.26 -24.08
N GLU A 322 -21.62 0.04 -23.60
CA GLU A 322 -21.51 -0.31 -22.19
C GLU A 322 -20.12 -0.90 -21.89
N ILE A 323 -19.46 -0.40 -20.83
CA ILE A 323 -18.10 -0.78 -20.44
C ILE A 323 -18.02 -1.01 -18.93
N THR A 324 -17.66 -2.23 -18.50
CA THR A 324 -17.42 -2.53 -17.09
C THR A 324 -16.05 -2.03 -16.64
N LEU A 325 -16.01 -1.32 -15.52
CA LEU A 325 -14.80 -0.91 -14.83
C LEU A 325 -14.61 -1.80 -13.59
N THR A 326 -13.36 -2.10 -13.23
CA THR A 326 -13.03 -3.00 -12.11
C THR A 326 -11.99 -2.38 -11.20
N GLY A 327 -11.92 -2.86 -9.95
CA GLY A 327 -10.93 -2.41 -8.95
C GLY A 327 -11.36 -1.20 -8.11
N ILE A 328 -12.40 -0.48 -8.54
CA ILE A 328 -13.03 0.65 -7.83
C ILE A 328 -14.38 0.24 -7.21
N ASP A 329 -14.90 1.07 -6.31
CA ASP A 329 -16.21 0.93 -5.70
C ASP A 329 -17.21 1.92 -6.32
N ALA A 330 -18.49 1.57 -6.39
CA ALA A 330 -19.49 2.40 -7.06
C ALA A 330 -19.74 3.73 -6.35
N ASP A 331 -19.81 3.74 -5.02
CA ASP A 331 -19.97 4.98 -4.24
C ASP A 331 -18.76 5.93 -4.47
N ASP A 332 -17.53 5.41 -4.51
CA ASP A 332 -16.34 6.22 -4.83
C ASP A 332 -16.45 6.84 -6.23
N PHE A 333 -16.94 6.08 -7.20
CA PHE A 333 -17.08 6.51 -8.58
C PHE A 333 -18.17 7.57 -8.75
N GLN A 334 -19.30 7.42 -8.05
CA GLN A 334 -20.35 8.41 -7.91
C GLN A 334 -19.79 9.75 -7.40
N ASN A 335 -19.08 9.73 -6.26
CA ASN A 335 -18.46 10.92 -5.67
C ASN A 335 -17.38 11.54 -6.60
N TYR A 336 -16.61 10.71 -7.32
CA TYR A 336 -15.64 11.17 -8.32
C TYR A 336 -16.31 11.87 -9.51
N LEU A 337 -17.42 11.34 -10.02
CA LEU A 337 -18.18 11.93 -11.11
C LEU A 337 -18.84 13.24 -10.68
N GLU A 338 -19.52 13.28 -9.53
CA GLU A 338 -20.09 14.52 -8.95
C GLU A 338 -19.06 15.65 -8.92
N LEU A 339 -17.86 15.36 -8.42
CA LEU A 339 -16.77 16.33 -8.31
C LEU A 339 -16.24 16.84 -9.67
N LEU A 340 -16.25 15.98 -10.70
CA LEU A 340 -15.93 16.35 -12.08
C LEU A 340 -17.02 17.22 -12.71
N TYR A 341 -18.29 16.87 -12.48
CA TYR A 341 -19.45 17.56 -13.04
C TYR A 341 -19.82 18.87 -12.31
N GLY A 342 -19.06 19.24 -11.28
CA GLY A 342 -19.05 20.58 -10.68
C GLY A 342 -19.54 20.64 -9.23
N ASP A 343 -20.06 19.53 -8.70
CA ASP A 343 -20.52 19.41 -7.32
C ASP A 343 -19.33 19.28 -6.34
N ASN A 344 -19.59 19.30 -5.03
CA ASN A 344 -18.54 19.21 -4.01
C ASN A 344 -18.81 18.11 -2.96
N PRO A 345 -18.59 16.84 -3.31
CA PRO A 345 -18.72 15.71 -2.39
C PRO A 345 -17.52 15.53 -1.42
N ILE A 346 -16.43 16.30 -1.55
CA ILE A 346 -15.21 16.06 -0.76
C ILE A 346 -15.44 16.36 0.72
N ASP A 347 -15.21 15.35 1.57
CA ASP A 347 -15.13 15.48 3.03
C ASP A 347 -14.14 14.48 3.64
N GLU A 348 -14.13 14.36 4.98
CA GLU A 348 -13.24 13.46 5.72
C GLU A 348 -13.42 11.97 5.38
N ILE A 349 -14.58 11.59 4.83
CA ILE A 349 -14.95 10.21 4.51
C ILE A 349 -14.69 9.94 3.02
N THR A 350 -15.16 10.81 2.13
CA THR A 350 -15.09 10.61 0.67
C THR A 350 -13.70 10.82 0.08
N VAL A 351 -12.86 11.70 0.67
CA VAL A 351 -11.62 12.17 0.02
C VAL A 351 -10.64 11.06 -0.37
N GLU A 352 -10.50 10.00 0.42
CA GLU A 352 -9.57 8.90 0.09
C GLU A 352 -10.11 7.98 -1.03
N GLY A 353 -11.43 7.80 -1.11
CA GLY A 353 -12.07 7.07 -2.20
C GLY A 353 -12.02 7.85 -3.53
N ILE A 354 -12.30 9.15 -3.48
CA ILE A 354 -12.18 10.03 -4.64
C ILE A 354 -10.73 10.06 -5.16
N LEU A 355 -9.73 10.16 -4.26
CA LEU A 355 -8.31 10.10 -4.63
C LEU A 355 -7.93 8.76 -5.26
N LEU A 356 -8.42 7.64 -4.73
CA LEU A 356 -8.20 6.31 -5.30
C LEU A 356 -8.66 6.21 -6.76
N VAL A 357 -9.86 6.72 -7.06
CA VAL A 357 -10.41 6.72 -8.42
C VAL A 357 -9.64 7.68 -9.34
N ALA A 358 -9.28 8.87 -8.82
CA ALA A 358 -8.60 9.90 -9.60
C ALA A 358 -7.14 9.58 -9.92
N ASP A 359 -6.45 8.86 -9.02
CA ASP A 359 -5.13 8.29 -9.26
C ASP A 359 -5.20 7.18 -10.31
N MET A 360 -6.11 6.21 -10.12
CA MET A 360 -6.29 5.07 -11.04
C MET A 360 -6.66 5.50 -12.48
N TYR A 361 -7.40 6.60 -12.64
CA TYR A 361 -7.81 7.12 -13.94
C TYR A 361 -7.03 8.35 -14.42
N ASP A 362 -5.92 8.71 -13.76
CA ASP A 362 -5.08 9.88 -14.09
C ASP A 362 -5.92 11.14 -14.37
N THR A 363 -6.51 11.68 -13.29
CA THR A 363 -7.41 12.84 -13.32
C THR A 363 -6.87 13.99 -12.46
N PRO A 364 -5.84 14.74 -12.94
CA PRO A 364 -5.13 15.75 -12.13
C PRO A 364 -6.01 16.86 -11.54
N LEU A 365 -7.13 17.20 -12.20
CA LEU A 365 -8.09 18.19 -11.69
C LEU A 365 -8.72 17.74 -10.37
N VAL A 366 -9.07 16.45 -10.25
CA VAL A 366 -9.68 15.89 -9.04
C VAL A 366 -8.63 15.74 -7.95
N ILE A 367 -7.45 15.19 -8.28
CA ILE A 367 -6.33 15.06 -7.34
C ILE A 367 -6.03 16.41 -6.67
N ARG A 368 -5.93 17.49 -7.45
CA ARG A 368 -5.73 18.86 -6.93
C ARG A 368 -6.85 19.32 -6.00
N LYS A 369 -8.13 19.12 -6.35
CA LYS A 369 -9.26 19.50 -5.47
C LYS A 369 -9.20 18.75 -4.13
N CYS A 370 -8.88 17.45 -4.15
CA CYS A 370 -8.71 16.64 -2.94
C CYS A 370 -7.51 17.07 -2.10
N GLU A 371 -6.37 17.39 -2.74
CA GLU A 371 -5.20 17.94 -2.07
C GLU A 371 -5.52 19.28 -1.38
N GLU A 372 -6.21 20.18 -2.07
CA GLU A 372 -6.63 21.47 -1.50
C GLU A 372 -7.50 21.30 -0.24
N PHE A 373 -8.45 20.35 -0.24
CA PHE A 373 -9.23 20.01 0.96
C PHE A 373 -8.35 19.45 2.08
N LEU A 374 -7.43 18.53 1.77
CA LEU A 374 -6.51 17.95 2.76
C LEU A 374 -5.56 19.00 3.36
N LEU A 375 -5.14 19.99 2.59
CA LEU A 375 -4.30 21.10 3.02
C LEU A 375 -5.03 22.10 3.93
N LYS A 376 -6.29 22.44 3.60
CA LYS A 376 -7.03 23.59 4.15
C LYS A 376 -8.08 23.23 5.20
N GLU A 377 -8.80 22.12 5.02
CA GLU A 377 -10.06 21.84 5.72
C GLU A 377 -10.03 20.55 6.55
N SER A 378 -9.34 19.51 6.06
CA SER A 378 -9.34 18.20 6.72
C SER A 378 -8.70 18.21 8.12
N LYS A 379 -9.30 17.47 9.03
CA LYS A 379 -8.87 17.20 10.41
C LYS A 379 -8.11 15.88 10.58
N LYS A 380 -7.84 15.15 9.49
CA LYS A 380 -7.01 13.92 9.51
C LYS A 380 -5.66 14.19 10.17
N THR A 381 -5.14 13.19 10.89
CA THR A 381 -3.88 13.27 11.64
C THR A 381 -2.69 13.54 10.71
N LEU A 382 -1.58 14.05 11.26
CA LEU A 382 -0.35 14.26 10.49
C LEU A 382 0.14 12.94 9.84
N LYS A 383 0.10 11.83 10.59
CA LYS A 383 0.41 10.48 10.08
C LYS A 383 -0.44 10.12 8.86
N LYS A 384 -1.77 10.24 8.95
CA LYS A 384 -2.69 9.91 7.84
C LYS A 384 -2.51 10.84 6.64
N LYS A 385 -2.37 12.15 6.86
CA LYS A 385 -2.11 13.11 5.76
C LYS A 385 -0.79 12.82 5.05
N PHE A 386 0.27 12.48 5.80
CA PHE A 386 1.56 12.12 5.22
C PHE A 386 1.48 10.81 4.42
N GLN A 387 0.86 9.75 4.98
CA GLN A 387 0.59 8.50 4.29
C GLN A 387 -0.18 8.71 2.98
N MET A 388 -1.28 9.50 3.01
CA MET A 388 -2.05 9.82 1.80
C MET A 388 -1.23 10.64 0.80
N SER A 389 -0.41 11.58 1.25
CA SER A 389 0.42 12.40 0.36
C SER A 389 1.45 11.57 -0.42
N MET A 390 2.00 10.53 0.20
CA MET A 390 2.92 9.62 -0.47
C MET A 390 2.18 8.64 -1.39
N LYS A 391 1.07 8.06 -0.94
CA LYS A 391 0.26 7.08 -1.69
C LYS A 391 -0.36 7.64 -2.97
N TYR A 392 -0.75 8.92 -2.98
CA TYR A 392 -1.41 9.58 -4.10
C TYR A 392 -0.59 10.73 -4.70
N HIS A 393 0.72 10.75 -4.43
CA HIS A 393 1.68 11.73 -4.99
C HIS A 393 1.27 13.21 -4.84
N LEU A 394 0.75 13.57 -3.65
CA LEU A 394 0.26 14.90 -3.31
C LEU A 394 1.42 15.77 -2.79
N GLU A 395 2.16 16.37 -3.71
CA GLU A 395 3.43 17.06 -3.43
C GLU A 395 3.30 18.22 -2.42
N ALA A 396 2.28 19.07 -2.54
CA ALA A 396 2.10 20.21 -1.64
C ALA A 396 1.63 19.76 -0.24
N LEU A 397 0.82 18.70 -0.16
CA LEU A 397 0.46 18.08 1.11
C LEU A 397 1.67 17.41 1.78
N LYS A 398 2.53 16.76 1.00
CA LYS A 398 3.78 16.15 1.47
C LYS A 398 4.70 17.19 2.07
N GLU A 399 4.96 18.30 1.36
CA GLU A 399 5.74 19.43 1.85
C GLU A 399 5.16 20.00 3.16
N GLN A 400 3.84 20.27 3.20
CA GLN A 400 3.17 20.77 4.42
C GLN A 400 3.31 19.79 5.61
N CYS A 401 3.32 18.49 5.35
CA CYS A 401 3.54 17.48 6.38
C CYS A 401 5.00 17.47 6.86
N LEU A 402 5.97 17.52 5.94
CA LEU A 402 7.40 17.61 6.26
C LEU A 402 7.73 18.88 7.06
N ASP A 403 7.10 20.02 6.79
CA ASP A 403 7.29 21.26 7.55
C ASP A 403 6.73 21.21 8.99
N LYS A 404 5.72 20.38 9.21
CA LYS A 404 5.15 20.13 10.55
C LYS A 404 6.01 19.20 11.40
N ILE A 405 6.90 18.41 10.80
CA ILE A 405 7.88 17.57 11.51
C ILE A 405 9.01 18.48 12.02
N LYS A 406 9.09 18.69 13.33
CA LYS A 406 10.05 19.61 13.98
C LYS A 406 10.95 18.92 15.00
N SER A 407 10.79 17.62 15.21
CA SER A 407 11.52 16.83 16.18
C SER A 407 11.60 15.35 15.79
N VAL A 408 12.53 14.63 16.40
CA VAL A 408 12.61 13.16 16.29
C VAL A 408 11.34 12.47 16.81
N ALA A 409 10.60 13.10 17.73
CA ALA A 409 9.31 12.60 18.19
C ALA A 409 8.24 12.69 17.10
N ASP A 410 8.22 13.79 16.34
CA ASP A 410 7.31 13.96 15.20
C ASP A 410 7.60 12.94 14.08
N ILE A 411 8.89 12.70 13.78
CA ILE A 411 9.31 11.64 12.86
C ILE A 411 8.75 10.28 13.30
N ARG A 412 8.94 9.91 14.58
CA ARG A 412 8.37 8.67 15.15
C ARG A 412 6.85 8.61 15.08
N SER A 413 6.15 9.76 15.13
CA SER A 413 4.68 9.80 15.06
C SER A 413 4.10 9.58 13.66
N VAL A 414 4.89 9.84 12.59
CA VAL A 414 4.47 9.63 11.20
C VAL A 414 4.94 8.30 10.61
N LEU A 415 5.91 7.64 11.24
CA LEU A 415 6.37 6.30 10.85
C LEU A 415 5.33 5.22 11.21
N PRO A 416 5.20 4.14 10.42
CA PRO A 416 4.64 2.85 10.87
C PRO A 416 5.48 2.21 11.99
N GLU A 417 4.94 1.17 12.65
CA GLU A 417 5.69 0.40 13.67
C GLU A 417 6.91 -0.32 13.07
N ASP A 418 6.85 -0.70 11.78
CA ASP A 418 7.96 -1.32 11.05
C ASP A 418 8.38 -0.46 9.85
N ILE A 419 9.66 -0.08 9.83
CA ILE A 419 10.24 0.76 8.77
C ILE A 419 10.25 0.08 7.39
N HIS A 420 10.09 -1.24 7.32
CA HIS A 420 9.96 -1.98 6.08
C HIS A 420 8.58 -1.82 5.41
N GLU A 421 7.59 -1.26 6.12
CA GLU A 421 6.28 -0.91 5.56
C GLU A 421 6.23 0.47 4.90
N LEU A 422 7.27 1.29 5.04
CA LEU A 422 7.35 2.52 4.25
C LEU A 422 7.57 2.18 2.79
N ASP A 423 6.81 2.87 1.93
CA ASP A 423 7.21 3.01 0.53
C ASP A 423 8.66 3.55 0.49
N PRO A 424 9.58 2.89 -0.25
CA PRO A 424 10.99 3.28 -0.30
C PRO A 424 11.25 4.74 -0.72
N SER A 425 10.31 5.39 -1.41
CA SER A 425 10.37 6.82 -1.75
C SER A 425 10.27 7.76 -0.55
N ILE A 426 9.69 7.31 0.56
CA ILE A 426 9.48 8.12 1.78
C ILE A 426 10.77 8.21 2.60
N MET A 427 11.54 7.13 2.66
CA MET A 427 12.74 7.02 3.50
C MET A 427 13.79 8.09 3.20
N PRO A 428 14.10 8.45 1.93
CA PRO A 428 14.96 9.59 1.61
C PRO A 428 14.46 10.93 2.18
N GLU A 429 13.16 11.22 2.10
CA GLU A 429 12.61 12.49 2.57
C GLU A 429 12.61 12.61 4.10
N LEU A 430 12.23 11.54 4.80
CA LEU A 430 12.33 11.51 6.27
C LEU A 430 13.79 11.51 6.75
N LEU A 431 14.72 10.88 6.02
CA LEU A 431 16.15 10.92 6.35
C LEU A 431 16.73 12.33 6.17
N LYS A 432 16.45 12.99 5.04
CA LYS A 432 16.81 14.41 4.83
C LYS A 432 16.26 15.29 5.95
N LYS A 433 14.99 15.12 6.31
CA LYS A 433 14.36 15.88 7.39
C LYS A 433 15.02 15.61 8.74
N SER A 434 15.33 14.35 9.05
CA SER A 434 16.06 13.96 10.26
C SER A 434 17.42 14.63 10.37
N LEU A 435 18.21 14.62 9.29
CA LEU A 435 19.52 15.27 9.23
C LEU A 435 19.40 16.80 9.44
N ALA A 436 18.42 17.44 8.81
CA ALA A 436 18.16 18.87 8.98
C ALA A 436 17.69 19.28 10.40
N LEU A 437 17.20 18.32 11.22
CA LEU A 437 16.92 18.56 12.64
C LEU A 437 18.16 18.43 13.53
N HIS A 438 19.23 17.79 13.04
CA HIS A 438 20.48 17.58 13.77
C HIS A 438 21.56 18.63 13.43
N ASP A 439 21.56 19.17 12.20
CA ASP A 439 22.33 20.35 11.80
C ASP A 439 21.39 21.56 11.53
N PRO A 440 20.92 22.28 12.57
CA PRO A 440 20.25 23.56 12.39
C PRO A 440 21.26 24.61 11.90
N GLN A 441 21.14 25.00 10.62
CA GLN A 441 21.87 26.13 10.03
C GLN A 441 21.40 27.49 10.59
#